data_AF-A0ABD3MCM8-F1
#
_entry.id   AF-A0ABD3MCM8-F1
#
_cell.length_a   1.000
_cell.length_b   1.000
_cell.length_c   1.000
_cell.angle_alpha   90.00
_cell.angle_beta   90.00
_cell.angle_gamma   90.00
#
_symmetry.space_group_name_H-M   'P 1'
#
loop_
_entity.id
_entity.type
_entity.pdbx_description
1 polymer ?
#
loop_
_entity_poly.entity_id
_entity_poly.type
_entity_poly.pdbx_seq_one_letter_code
_entity_poly.pdbx_strand_id
1 'polypeptide(L)'
;MFSPAADGILSALLSPLFMTIGFFIWDARWTGSGGSAFALNMYKCIAASSIFVVMCFLRGFAIDDPSASSSSSFTRENVGYLVLSSTLGIIIGDVLWLEGLRLLGPKRVIVIDSVRPFGAALLGWVVLDEALGPAAFGGMALTVAGVGIVAWEEGMTEDDDAMTTTTAATRGNVVPTTRPVDRRRDDDDVGRRTADGLGGIDSLDGKEGAVVVAPRPDDTARVSLSADENSVVENDGDNRDGDGDSAGRGRRRRGYACTIVNVFADSAGSLLTKMHGGGMTTWSINLIRFGYAGVVLGGYRRR
;
A
#
# COMPACT_ATOMS: atom_id res chain seq x y z
N MET A 1 -4.33 8.92 -35.49
CA MET A 1 -3.32 7.96 -35.01
C MET A 1 -2.06 8.77 -34.77
N PHE A 2 -1.52 8.80 -33.56
CA PHE A 2 -0.28 9.53 -33.28
C PHE A 2 0.93 8.74 -33.82
N SER A 3 2.12 9.34 -33.79
CA SER A 3 3.34 8.58 -34.09
C SER A 3 3.62 7.57 -32.96
N PRO A 4 4.29 6.43 -33.24
CA PRO A 4 4.62 5.45 -32.21
C PRO A 4 5.41 6.03 -31.02
N ALA A 5 6.24 7.05 -31.28
CA ALA A 5 6.95 7.78 -30.24
C ALA A 5 6.02 8.60 -29.34
N ALA A 6 5.00 9.25 -29.90
CA ALA A 6 4.03 10.03 -29.14
C ALA A 6 3.11 9.14 -28.27
N ASP A 7 2.68 7.98 -28.78
CA ASP A 7 1.93 6.98 -27.99
C ASP A 7 2.78 6.46 -26.81
N GLY A 8 4.08 6.25 -27.02
CA GLY A 8 5.04 5.88 -25.98
C GLY A 8 5.20 6.96 -24.90
N ILE A 9 5.40 8.23 -25.30
CA ILE A 9 5.51 9.37 -24.37
C ILE A 9 4.22 9.55 -23.56
N LEU A 10 3.05 9.48 -24.21
CA LEU A 10 1.76 9.58 -23.52
C LEU A 10 1.58 8.46 -22.49
N SER A 11 1.96 7.24 -22.83
CA SER A 11 1.91 6.08 -21.92
C SER A 11 2.85 6.27 -20.72
N ALA A 12 4.07 6.79 -20.95
CA ALA A 12 5.05 7.06 -19.91
C ALA A 12 4.62 8.18 -18.95
N LEU A 13 3.86 9.17 -19.41
CA LEU A 13 3.31 10.25 -18.58
C LEU A 13 2.03 9.83 -17.82
N LEU A 14 1.17 9.02 -18.45
CA LEU A 14 -0.05 8.52 -17.79
C LEU A 14 0.24 7.48 -16.71
N SER A 15 1.27 6.65 -16.88
CA SER A 15 1.57 5.57 -15.92
C SER A 15 1.82 6.06 -14.49
N PRO A 16 2.66 7.08 -14.21
CA PRO A 16 2.80 7.66 -12.87
C PRO A 16 1.51 8.26 -12.31
N LEU A 17 0.64 8.83 -13.16
CA LEU A 17 -0.65 9.39 -12.74
C LEU A 17 -1.58 8.28 -12.23
N PHE A 18 -1.72 7.18 -12.99
CA PHE A 18 -2.49 6.01 -12.54
C PHE A 18 -1.88 5.34 -11.30
N MET A 19 -0.55 5.27 -11.21
CA MET A 19 0.16 4.76 -10.03
C MET A 19 -0.14 5.61 -8.78
N THR A 20 -0.13 6.94 -8.90
CA THR A 20 -0.43 7.88 -7.81
C THR A 20 -1.88 7.74 -7.32
N ILE A 21 -2.84 7.63 -8.24
CA ILE A 21 -4.25 7.34 -7.90
C ILE A 21 -4.36 5.98 -7.18
N GLY A 22 -3.62 4.98 -7.67
CA GLY A 22 -3.55 3.65 -7.06
C GLY A 22 -3.05 3.68 -5.62
N PHE A 23 -1.95 4.42 -5.35
CA PHE A 23 -1.43 4.61 -3.99
C PHE A 23 -2.44 5.32 -3.07
N PHE A 24 -3.12 6.36 -3.55
CA PHE A 24 -4.13 7.06 -2.74
C PHE A 24 -5.30 6.15 -2.38
N ILE A 25 -5.82 5.36 -3.33
CA ILE A 25 -6.90 4.40 -3.08
C ILE A 25 -6.44 3.28 -2.13
N TRP A 26 -5.21 2.79 -2.31
CA TRP A 26 -4.58 1.81 -1.43
C TRP A 26 -4.51 2.31 0.01
N ASP A 27 -4.02 3.54 0.22
CA ASP A 27 -3.75 4.08 1.54
C ASP A 27 -5.05 4.39 2.29
N ALA A 28 -5.97 5.09 1.61
CA ALA A 28 -7.24 5.52 2.17
C ALA A 28 -8.22 4.37 2.46
N ARG A 29 -8.10 3.21 1.80
CA ARG A 29 -9.09 2.11 1.91
C ARG A 29 -8.54 0.76 2.34
N TRP A 30 -7.28 0.42 2.07
CA TRP A 30 -6.77 -0.94 2.26
C TRP A 30 -5.79 -1.08 3.44
N THR A 31 -4.90 -0.10 3.67
CA THR A 31 -4.04 -0.10 4.86
C THR A 31 -4.82 0.25 6.11
N GLY A 32 -5.66 1.28 6.07
CA GLY A 32 -6.51 1.68 7.20
C GLY A 32 -7.50 0.60 7.66
N SER A 33 -7.83 -0.37 6.81
CA SER A 33 -8.70 -1.52 7.14
C SER A 33 -7.93 -2.80 7.51
N GLY A 34 -6.59 -2.77 7.54
CA GLY A 34 -5.77 -3.93 7.91
C GLY A 34 -5.84 -5.12 6.94
N GLY A 35 -6.27 -4.91 5.68
CA GLY A 35 -6.37 -5.98 4.68
C GLY A 35 -5.02 -6.67 4.42
N SER A 36 -4.96 -7.81 3.71
CA SER A 36 -3.70 -8.56 3.45
C SER A 36 -2.98 -8.13 2.15
N ALA A 37 -1.64 -8.18 2.14
CA ALA A 37 -0.79 -7.83 0.98
C ALA A 37 -1.01 -8.83 -0.15
N PHE A 38 -0.98 -10.11 0.21
CA PHE A 38 -1.27 -11.24 -0.66
C PHE A 38 -2.67 -11.12 -1.30
N ALA A 39 -3.68 -10.80 -0.50
CA ALA A 39 -5.05 -10.66 -0.99
C ALA A 39 -5.21 -9.50 -1.99
N LEU A 40 -4.48 -8.40 -1.81
CA LEU A 40 -4.50 -7.28 -2.74
C LEU A 40 -3.74 -7.60 -4.03
N ASN A 41 -2.61 -8.30 -3.95
CA ASN A 41 -1.89 -8.73 -5.14
C ASN A 41 -2.73 -9.70 -5.98
N MET A 42 -3.40 -10.65 -5.32
CA MET A 42 -4.35 -11.57 -5.95
C MET A 42 -5.46 -10.80 -6.68
N TYR A 43 -6.08 -9.81 -6.04
CA TYR A 43 -7.09 -8.95 -6.68
C TYR A 43 -6.52 -8.21 -7.90
N LYS A 44 -5.34 -7.59 -7.76
CA LYS A 44 -4.64 -6.90 -8.86
C LYS A 44 -4.40 -7.83 -10.04
N CYS A 45 -3.91 -9.04 -9.80
CA CYS A 45 -3.62 -10.02 -10.85
C CYS A 45 -4.90 -10.52 -11.56
N ILE A 46 -5.97 -10.79 -10.83
CA ILE A 46 -7.26 -11.22 -11.41
C ILE A 46 -7.87 -10.09 -12.25
N ALA A 47 -7.88 -8.85 -11.75
CA ALA A 47 -8.39 -7.68 -12.48
C ALA A 47 -7.53 -7.36 -13.72
N ALA A 48 -6.20 -7.43 -13.61
CA ALA A 48 -5.30 -7.28 -14.75
C ALA A 48 -5.54 -8.39 -15.80
N SER A 49 -5.65 -9.65 -15.35
CA SER A 49 -5.90 -10.78 -16.24
C SER A 49 -7.22 -10.65 -17.01
N SER A 50 -8.32 -10.20 -16.39
CA SER A 50 -9.58 -10.03 -17.12
C SER A 50 -9.50 -8.92 -18.17
N ILE A 51 -8.83 -7.81 -17.87
CA ILE A 51 -8.56 -6.73 -18.83
C ILE A 51 -7.68 -7.25 -19.98
N PHE A 52 -6.61 -7.99 -19.71
CA PHE A 52 -5.73 -8.52 -20.74
C PHE A 52 -6.40 -9.60 -21.61
N VAL A 53 -7.32 -10.41 -21.06
CA VAL A 53 -8.16 -11.32 -21.86
C VAL A 53 -8.99 -10.52 -22.85
N VAL A 54 -9.74 -9.51 -22.39
CA VAL A 54 -10.58 -8.67 -23.27
C VAL A 54 -9.72 -7.96 -24.32
N MET A 55 -8.55 -7.43 -23.96
CA MET A 55 -7.65 -6.80 -24.93
C MET A 55 -7.10 -7.78 -25.97
N CYS A 56 -6.78 -9.02 -25.59
CA CYS A 56 -6.37 -10.06 -26.55
C CYS A 56 -7.50 -10.43 -27.52
N PHE A 57 -8.77 -10.43 -27.07
CA PHE A 57 -9.92 -10.62 -27.97
C PHE A 57 -10.14 -9.42 -28.92
N LEU A 58 -9.92 -8.19 -28.46
CA LEU A 58 -10.14 -6.97 -29.26
C LEU A 58 -8.99 -6.61 -30.22
N ARG A 59 -7.74 -6.94 -29.87
CA ARG A 59 -6.53 -6.62 -30.65
C ARG A 59 -5.91 -7.83 -31.36
N GLY A 60 -6.38 -9.05 -31.07
CA GLY A 60 -5.75 -10.30 -31.49
C GLY A 60 -4.73 -10.79 -30.45
N PHE A 61 -4.69 -12.11 -30.23
CA PHE A 61 -3.75 -12.77 -29.31
C PHE A 61 -2.33 -12.91 -29.91
N ALA A 62 -2.23 -12.85 -31.23
CA ALA A 62 -1.03 -12.58 -32.00
C ALA A 62 -1.42 -11.58 -33.09
N ILE A 63 -0.55 -10.61 -33.40
CA ILE A 63 -0.68 -9.85 -34.64
C ILE A 63 0.08 -10.63 -35.70
N ASP A 64 -0.64 -11.10 -36.71
CA ASP A 64 -0.06 -11.56 -37.97
C ASP A 64 0.54 -10.33 -38.69
N ASP A 65 1.75 -9.94 -38.30
CA ASP A 65 2.54 -9.00 -39.08
C ASP A 65 3.11 -9.76 -40.29
N PRO A 66 2.70 -9.46 -41.54
CA PRO A 66 3.18 -10.19 -42.71
C PRO A 66 4.68 -9.98 -43.00
N SER A 67 5.36 -9.10 -42.25
CA SER A 67 6.83 -8.95 -42.27
C SER A 67 7.55 -9.77 -41.19
N ALA A 68 6.84 -10.25 -40.17
CA ALA A 68 7.37 -11.19 -39.18
C ALA A 68 7.10 -12.64 -39.65
N SER A 69 8.16 -13.43 -39.82
CA SER A 69 8.04 -14.83 -40.27
C SER A 69 7.44 -15.73 -39.17
N SER A 70 6.11 -15.71 -39.05
CA SER A 70 5.34 -16.42 -38.01
C SER A 70 5.52 -17.94 -38.07
N SER A 71 6.24 -18.52 -37.09
CA SER A 71 6.09 -19.93 -36.71
C SER A 71 6.67 -20.35 -35.34
N SER A 72 7.41 -19.50 -34.61
CA SER A 72 8.15 -19.95 -33.41
C SER A 72 8.18 -19.03 -32.17
N SER A 73 7.51 -17.87 -32.15
CA SER A 73 7.48 -16.99 -30.95
C SER A 73 6.93 -17.69 -29.69
N PHE A 74 5.86 -18.49 -29.85
CA PHE A 74 5.23 -19.29 -28.80
C PHE A 74 5.95 -20.63 -28.55
N THR A 75 7.26 -20.57 -28.34
CA THR A 75 8.03 -21.74 -27.90
C THR A 75 7.75 -22.04 -26.43
N ARG A 76 7.63 -23.33 -26.05
CA ARG A 76 7.36 -23.77 -24.66
C ARG A 76 8.36 -23.18 -23.66
N GLU A 77 9.61 -23.05 -24.08
CA GLU A 77 10.69 -22.43 -23.32
C GLU A 77 10.43 -20.94 -23.03
N ASN A 78 10.08 -20.14 -24.04
CA ASN A 78 9.73 -18.72 -23.87
C ASN A 78 8.57 -18.54 -22.88
N VAL A 79 7.52 -19.37 -23.01
CA VAL A 79 6.39 -19.36 -22.06
C VAL A 79 6.84 -19.77 -20.65
N GLY A 80 7.76 -20.73 -20.52
CA GLY A 80 8.38 -21.11 -19.25
C GLY A 80 9.14 -19.96 -18.58
N TYR A 81 9.94 -19.20 -19.33
CA TYR A 81 10.64 -18.01 -18.81
C TYR A 81 9.69 -16.85 -18.49
N LEU A 82 8.59 -16.68 -19.23
CA LEU A 82 7.53 -15.73 -18.87
C LEU A 82 6.82 -16.13 -17.57
N VAL A 83 6.54 -17.42 -17.37
CA VAL A 83 6.00 -17.95 -16.10
C VAL A 83 6.99 -17.73 -14.95
N LEU A 84 8.29 -17.98 -15.16
CA LEU A 84 9.32 -17.69 -14.16
C LEU A 84 9.41 -16.19 -13.81
N SER A 85 9.38 -15.31 -14.83
CA SER A 85 9.27 -13.85 -14.67
C SER A 85 8.07 -13.44 -13.81
N SER A 86 6.95 -14.12 -14.00
CA SER A 86 5.71 -13.88 -13.25
C SER A 86 5.85 -14.30 -11.80
N THR A 87 6.48 -15.43 -11.53
CA THR A 87 6.76 -15.88 -10.17
C THR A 87 7.68 -14.91 -9.43
N LEU A 88 8.75 -14.44 -10.09
CA LEU A 88 9.71 -13.52 -9.49
C LEU A 88 9.14 -12.11 -9.29
N GLY A 89 8.69 -11.44 -10.36
CA GLY A 89 8.22 -10.05 -10.27
C GLY A 89 6.80 -9.93 -9.70
N ILE A 90 5.85 -10.73 -10.19
CA ILE A 90 4.42 -10.54 -9.89
C ILE A 90 3.98 -11.32 -8.66
N ILE A 91 4.45 -12.54 -8.42
CA ILE A 91 4.04 -13.29 -7.22
C ILE A 91 4.91 -12.86 -6.02
N ILE A 92 6.23 -12.95 -6.13
CA ILE A 92 7.15 -12.66 -5.02
C ILE A 92 7.37 -11.16 -4.87
N GLY A 93 7.77 -10.47 -5.94
CA GLY A 93 8.07 -9.03 -5.95
C GLY A 93 6.89 -8.20 -5.44
N ASP A 94 5.74 -8.23 -6.11
CA ASP A 94 4.57 -7.45 -5.70
C ASP A 94 4.09 -7.76 -4.26
N VAL A 95 4.18 -9.01 -3.77
CA VAL A 95 3.85 -9.31 -2.37
C VAL A 95 4.84 -8.66 -1.42
N LEU A 96 6.14 -8.74 -1.70
CA LEU A 96 7.18 -8.08 -0.90
C LEU A 96 7.10 -6.55 -0.97
N TRP A 97 6.73 -5.98 -2.11
CA TRP A 97 6.52 -4.54 -2.30
C TRP A 97 5.29 -4.06 -1.53
N LEU A 98 4.15 -4.76 -1.65
CA LEU A 98 2.93 -4.48 -0.89
C LEU A 98 3.13 -4.65 0.61
N GLU A 99 3.95 -5.62 1.03
CA GLU A 99 4.34 -5.80 2.44
C GLU A 99 5.26 -4.67 2.92
N GLY A 100 6.26 -4.29 2.11
CA GLY A 100 7.08 -3.10 2.32
C GLY A 100 6.24 -1.84 2.54
N LEU A 101 5.18 -1.63 1.74
CA LEU A 101 4.27 -0.49 1.87
C LEU A 101 3.55 -0.45 3.23
N ARG A 102 3.19 -1.60 3.82
CA ARG A 102 2.58 -1.65 5.17
C ARG A 102 3.58 -1.45 6.29
N LEU A 103 4.82 -1.86 6.07
CA LEU A 103 5.89 -1.83 7.05
C LEU A 103 6.54 -0.44 7.13
N LEU A 104 6.68 0.25 6.00
CA LEU A 104 7.37 1.54 5.86
C LEU A 104 6.48 2.73 5.45
N GLY A 105 5.29 2.49 4.90
CA GLY A 105 4.42 3.52 4.32
C GLY A 105 4.75 3.86 2.86
N PRO A 106 3.82 4.47 2.09
CA PRO A 106 4.01 4.78 0.66
C PRO A 106 5.27 5.61 0.35
N LYS A 107 5.54 6.66 1.15
CA LYS A 107 6.63 7.62 0.93
C LYS A 107 8.01 6.95 0.85
N ARG A 108 8.39 6.21 1.90
CA ARG A 108 9.70 5.52 1.94
C ARG A 108 9.82 4.43 0.88
N VAL A 109 8.74 3.73 0.54
CA VAL A 109 8.81 2.67 -0.47
C VAL A 109 8.99 3.24 -1.86
N ILE A 110 8.30 4.33 -2.25
CA ILE A 110 8.47 4.89 -3.60
C ILE A 110 9.90 5.44 -3.82
N VAL A 111 10.54 5.97 -2.76
CA VAL A 111 11.96 6.36 -2.79
C VAL A 111 12.85 5.15 -3.09
N ILE A 112 12.68 4.02 -2.39
CA ILE A 112 13.43 2.78 -2.66
C ILE A 112 13.11 2.23 -4.05
N ASP A 113 11.85 2.32 -4.47
CA ASP A 113 11.37 1.77 -5.75
C ASP A 113 11.98 2.48 -6.96
N SER A 114 12.36 3.76 -6.81
CA SER A 114 13.08 4.51 -7.83
C SER A 114 14.46 3.92 -8.18
N VAL A 115 15.01 3.01 -7.36
CA VAL A 115 16.26 2.29 -7.65
C VAL A 115 16.07 1.24 -8.77
N ARG A 116 14.84 0.74 -8.94
CA ARG A 116 14.45 -0.31 -9.90
C ARG A 116 14.85 -0.03 -11.37
N PRO A 117 14.59 1.15 -11.97
CA PRO A 117 15.04 1.46 -13.33
C PRO A 117 16.57 1.36 -13.52
N PHE A 118 17.38 1.72 -12.51
CA PHE A 118 18.84 1.56 -12.60
C PHE A 118 19.26 0.09 -12.51
N GLY A 119 18.61 -0.70 -11.64
CA GLY A 119 18.80 -2.15 -11.58
C GLY A 119 18.50 -2.83 -12.92
N ALA A 120 17.36 -2.47 -13.54
CA ALA A 120 16.99 -2.95 -14.86
C ALA A 120 17.95 -2.50 -15.98
N ALA A 121 18.40 -1.25 -15.97
CA ALA A 121 19.36 -0.73 -16.95
C ALA A 121 20.74 -1.39 -16.83
N LEU A 122 21.23 -1.57 -15.60
CA LEU A 122 22.51 -2.24 -15.32
C LEU A 122 22.47 -3.72 -15.72
N LEU A 123 21.37 -4.43 -15.43
CA LEU A 123 21.19 -5.81 -15.88
C LEU A 123 21.02 -5.90 -17.40
N GLY A 124 20.38 -4.93 -18.05
CA GLY A 124 20.32 -4.84 -19.52
C GLY A 124 21.72 -4.71 -20.14
N TRP A 125 22.55 -3.82 -19.60
CA TRP A 125 23.94 -3.66 -20.05
C TRP A 125 24.78 -4.93 -19.82
N VAL A 126 24.72 -5.52 -18.63
CA VAL A 126 25.57 -6.68 -18.27
C VAL A 126 25.12 -8.00 -18.91
N VAL A 127 23.81 -8.21 -19.10
CA VAL A 127 23.26 -9.52 -19.51
C VAL A 127 22.79 -9.55 -20.97
N LEU A 128 22.37 -8.41 -21.54
CA LEU A 128 21.93 -8.32 -22.95
C LEU A 128 22.97 -7.61 -23.85
N ASP A 129 24.13 -7.21 -23.30
CA ASP A 129 25.19 -6.45 -24.00
C ASP A 129 24.67 -5.13 -24.64
N GLU A 130 23.68 -4.50 -24.00
CA GLU A 130 23.04 -3.30 -24.54
C GLU A 130 23.93 -2.07 -24.36
N ALA A 131 24.44 -1.51 -25.47
CA ALA A 131 25.31 -0.34 -25.46
C ALA A 131 24.65 0.90 -24.82
N LEU A 132 24.88 1.11 -23.51
CA LEU A 132 24.50 2.32 -22.81
C LEU A 132 25.37 3.50 -23.27
N GLY A 133 24.76 4.43 -24.01
CA GLY A 133 25.43 5.66 -24.43
C GLY A 133 25.86 6.52 -23.23
N PRO A 134 26.95 7.32 -23.32
CA PRO A 134 27.41 8.16 -22.21
C PRO A 134 26.35 9.11 -21.64
N ALA A 135 25.43 9.60 -22.48
CA ALA A 135 24.30 10.42 -22.07
C ALA A 135 23.30 9.67 -21.16
N ALA A 136 23.13 8.35 -21.34
CA ALA A 136 22.29 7.53 -20.47
C ALA A 136 22.89 7.42 -19.06
N PHE A 137 24.21 7.24 -18.94
CA PHE A 137 24.90 7.29 -17.65
C PHE A 137 24.75 8.66 -16.95
N GLY A 138 24.87 9.77 -17.70
CA GLY A 138 24.63 11.12 -17.17
C GLY A 138 23.19 11.30 -16.66
N GLY A 139 22.19 10.87 -17.44
CA GLY A 139 20.77 10.90 -17.03
C GLY A 139 20.47 10.00 -15.82
N MET A 140 21.09 8.83 -15.74
CA MET A 140 20.97 7.94 -14.57
C MET A 140 21.59 8.56 -13.32
N ALA A 141 22.80 9.12 -13.41
CA ALA A 141 23.44 9.80 -12.27
C ALA A 141 22.60 10.99 -11.77
N LEU A 142 22.02 11.78 -12.69
CA LEU A 142 21.15 12.90 -12.35
C LEU A 142 19.87 12.47 -11.64
N THR A 143 19.24 11.37 -12.07
CA THR A 143 18.01 10.85 -11.46
C THR A 143 18.27 10.17 -10.12
N VAL A 144 19.38 9.43 -9.95
CA VAL A 144 19.85 8.94 -8.64
C VAL A 144 20.10 10.11 -7.69
N ALA A 145 20.75 11.19 -8.14
CA ALA A 145 21.00 12.37 -7.32
C ALA A 145 19.70 13.07 -6.90
N GLY A 146 18.74 13.25 -7.82
CA GLY A 146 17.44 13.84 -7.51
C GLY A 146 16.64 13.05 -6.48
N VAL A 147 16.59 11.71 -6.62
CA VAL A 147 16.00 10.81 -5.61
C VAL A 147 16.75 10.92 -4.28
N GLY A 148 18.09 10.89 -4.31
CA GLY A 148 18.92 10.90 -3.12
C GLY A 148 18.77 12.17 -2.28
N ILE A 149 18.57 13.33 -2.93
CA ILE A 149 18.26 14.59 -2.25
C ILE A 149 16.93 14.50 -1.50
N VAL A 150 15.86 14.03 -2.16
CA VAL A 150 14.54 13.83 -1.53
C VAL A 150 14.61 12.84 -0.37
N ALA A 151 15.35 11.74 -0.54
CA ALA A 151 15.55 10.74 0.50
C ALA A 151 16.30 11.27 1.74
N TRP A 152 17.18 12.26 1.56
CA TRP A 152 17.95 12.86 2.64
C TRP A 152 17.09 13.82 3.47
N GLU A 153 16.23 14.63 2.82
CA GLU A 153 15.29 15.54 3.49
C GLU A 153 14.31 14.78 4.41
N GLU A 154 13.84 13.60 4.00
CA GLU A 154 13.02 12.72 4.83
C GLU A 154 13.77 12.21 6.07
N GLY A 155 15.08 11.92 5.95
CA GLY A 155 15.91 11.45 7.06
C GLY A 155 16.09 12.48 8.17
N MET A 156 16.33 13.75 7.80
CA MET A 156 16.49 14.85 8.77
C MET A 156 15.21 15.07 9.59
N THR A 157 14.04 15.01 8.94
CA THR A 157 12.75 15.25 9.59
C THR A 157 12.45 14.19 10.67
N GLU A 158 12.82 12.93 10.44
CA GLU A 158 12.59 11.86 11.42
C GLU A 158 13.47 11.98 12.69
N ASP A 159 14.71 12.43 12.54
CA ASP A 159 15.61 12.65 13.67
C ASP A 159 15.18 13.87 14.52
N ASP A 160 14.70 14.95 13.87
CA ASP A 160 14.16 16.13 14.55
C ASP A 160 12.85 15.84 15.31
N ASP A 161 11.92 15.07 14.72
CA ASP A 161 10.69 14.62 15.38
C ASP A 161 10.99 13.72 16.60
N ALA A 162 11.97 12.82 16.48
CA ALA A 162 12.40 11.95 17.58
C ALA A 162 13.06 12.72 18.72
N MET A 163 13.93 13.69 18.41
CA MET A 163 14.58 14.54 19.41
C MET A 163 13.57 15.46 20.11
N THR A 164 12.61 16.02 19.36
CA THR A 164 11.54 16.87 19.92
C THR A 164 10.64 16.08 20.86
N THR A 165 10.23 14.87 20.47
CA THR A 165 9.40 13.98 21.31
C THR A 165 10.13 13.58 22.60
N THR A 166 11.41 13.22 22.52
CA THR A 166 12.24 12.88 23.69
C THR A 166 12.41 14.08 24.64
N THR A 167 12.59 15.28 24.08
CA THR A 167 12.71 16.52 24.86
C THR A 167 11.40 16.89 25.56
N ALA A 168 10.25 16.67 24.90
CA ALA A 168 8.93 16.89 25.49
C ALA A 168 8.62 15.89 26.61
N ALA A 169 8.90 14.60 26.42
CA ALA A 169 8.75 13.57 27.45
C ALA A 169 9.61 13.86 28.68
N THR A 170 10.87 14.30 28.47
CA THR A 170 11.78 14.71 29.55
C THR A 170 11.26 15.93 30.33
N ARG A 171 10.54 16.85 29.67
CA ARG A 171 9.91 18.02 30.33
C ARG A 171 8.58 17.69 31.03
N GLY A 172 7.89 16.62 30.66
CA GLY A 172 6.59 16.23 31.22
C GLY A 172 6.64 15.72 32.67
N ASN A 173 7.82 15.34 33.17
CA ASN A 173 7.97 14.69 34.48
C ASN A 173 8.11 15.67 35.68
N VAL A 174 7.85 16.97 35.47
CA VAL A 174 7.77 17.96 36.56
C VAL A 174 6.37 17.94 37.16
N VAL A 175 6.18 17.13 38.20
CA VAL A 175 4.96 17.09 39.00
C VAL A 175 4.61 18.50 39.52
N PRO A 176 3.49 19.11 39.11
CA PRO A 176 3.04 20.36 39.71
C PRO A 176 2.62 20.07 41.15
N THR A 177 3.42 20.52 42.13
CA THR A 177 3.08 20.36 43.55
C THR A 177 2.03 21.41 43.96
N THR A 178 0.82 21.28 43.41
CA THR A 178 -0.33 22.09 43.82
C THR A 178 -0.84 21.60 45.18
N ARG A 179 -0.48 22.34 46.24
CA ARG A 179 -1.05 22.11 47.57
C ARG A 179 -2.58 22.22 47.52
N PRO A 180 -3.33 21.36 48.23
CA PRO A 180 -4.77 21.52 48.34
C PRO A 180 -5.10 22.79 49.12
N VAL A 181 -5.85 23.71 48.52
CA VAL A 181 -6.44 24.85 49.21
C VAL A 181 -7.78 24.40 49.78
N ASP A 182 -7.81 24.21 51.10
CA ASP A 182 -9.04 23.93 51.84
C ASP A 182 -9.96 25.16 51.83
N ARG A 183 -11.22 24.96 51.45
CA ARG A 183 -12.33 25.91 51.65
C ARG A 183 -13.62 25.14 51.92
N ARG A 184 -13.98 25.04 53.19
CA ARG A 184 -15.38 24.90 53.63
C ARG A 184 -16.01 26.27 53.88
N ARG A 185 -17.34 26.29 53.86
CA ARG A 185 -18.27 27.34 54.34
C ARG A 185 -18.46 28.55 53.43
N ASP A 186 -19.65 29.17 53.37
CA ASP A 186 -21.03 28.79 53.73
C ASP A 186 -22.00 29.82 53.02
N ASP A 187 -23.32 29.60 53.13
CA ASP A 187 -24.44 30.57 53.03
C ASP A 187 -24.92 31.17 51.67
N ASP A 188 -26.14 30.74 51.28
CA ASP A 188 -27.36 31.52 50.99
C ASP A 188 -27.31 32.93 50.36
N ASP A 189 -28.04 33.16 49.24
CA ASP A 189 -29.21 34.08 49.24
C ASP A 189 -30.19 33.97 48.03
N VAL A 190 -31.37 34.51 48.32
CA VAL A 190 -32.70 34.61 47.71
C VAL A 190 -32.87 35.46 46.43
N GLY A 191 -33.48 34.85 45.41
CA GLY A 191 -34.70 35.25 44.67
C GLY A 191 -35.09 36.72 44.30
N ARG A 192 -35.37 36.94 42.99
CA ARG A 192 -36.52 37.69 42.38
C ARG A 192 -36.52 37.50 40.84
N ARG A 193 -37.63 37.19 40.15
CA ARG A 193 -38.67 38.08 39.53
C ARG A 193 -38.07 39.18 38.62
N THR A 194 -38.53 39.51 37.41
CA THR A 194 -39.80 39.30 36.63
C THR A 194 -39.50 39.75 35.16
N ALA A 195 -39.89 39.03 34.10
CA ALA A 195 -41.15 39.06 33.33
C ALA A 195 -41.19 39.96 32.06
N ASP A 196 -41.99 39.51 31.09
CA ASP A 196 -42.68 40.20 29.97
C ASP A 196 -42.02 40.51 28.61
N GLY A 197 -42.82 40.31 27.55
CA GLY A 197 -42.52 40.47 26.11
C GLY A 197 -42.97 39.25 25.26
N LEU A 198 -44.27 38.95 25.09
CA LEU A 198 -45.15 39.43 24.00
C LEU A 198 -44.54 39.25 22.59
N GLY A 199 -45.14 38.57 21.59
CA GLY A 199 -46.39 37.80 21.46
C GLY A 199 -46.68 37.52 19.96
N GLY A 200 -47.48 36.50 19.59
CA GLY A 200 -47.74 36.23 18.15
C GLY A 200 -48.52 34.95 17.79
N ILE A 201 -49.85 35.03 17.82
CA ILE A 201 -50.86 34.05 17.34
C ILE A 201 -51.34 34.39 15.91
N ASP A 202 -51.94 33.53 15.08
CA ASP A 202 -52.18 32.06 15.05
C ASP A 202 -52.42 31.64 13.57
N SER A 203 -52.21 30.39 13.14
CA SER A 203 -53.26 29.36 12.91
C SER A 203 -52.57 28.07 12.37
N LEU A 204 -52.74 26.88 12.97
CA LEU A 204 -53.77 25.85 12.69
C LEU A 204 -53.87 25.45 11.20
N ASP A 205 -53.88 24.17 10.78
CA ASP A 205 -54.07 22.85 11.44
C ASP A 205 -53.35 21.74 10.63
N GLY A 206 -53.05 20.56 11.19
CA GLY A 206 -52.39 19.50 10.39
C GLY A 206 -51.75 18.25 11.04
N LYS A 207 -52.37 17.62 12.05
CA LYS A 207 -52.21 16.20 12.45
C LYS A 207 -50.88 15.64 13.02
N GLU A 208 -51.04 14.96 14.15
CA GLU A 208 -50.50 13.62 14.53
C GLU A 208 -48.97 13.36 14.40
N GLY A 209 -48.25 12.87 15.41
CA GLY A 209 -48.65 12.41 16.74
C GLY A 209 -47.73 11.28 17.25
N ALA A 210 -47.09 11.49 18.40
CA ALA A 210 -46.39 10.50 19.24
C ALA A 210 -45.14 9.76 18.69
N VAL A 211 -44.00 10.20 19.23
CA VAL A 211 -42.81 9.38 19.52
C VAL A 211 -43.21 8.07 20.24
N VAL A 212 -42.60 6.94 19.87
CA VAL A 212 -42.68 5.66 20.61
C VAL A 212 -41.27 5.12 20.87
N VAL A 213 -41.09 4.53 22.06
CA VAL A 213 -39.81 4.11 22.65
C VAL A 213 -39.78 2.58 22.82
N ALA A 214 -38.59 1.97 22.68
CA ALA A 214 -38.24 0.59 23.07
C ALA A 214 -38.89 -0.55 22.21
N PRO A 215 -38.45 -1.83 22.30
CA PRO A 215 -37.53 -2.43 23.30
C PRO A 215 -36.41 -3.37 22.79
N ARG A 216 -35.52 -3.75 23.73
CA ARG A 216 -34.73 -5.01 23.68
C ARG A 216 -35.53 -6.17 24.27
N PRO A 217 -35.26 -7.41 23.84
CA PRO A 217 -35.29 -8.55 24.75
C PRO A 217 -34.01 -9.43 24.62
N ASP A 218 -33.56 -9.96 25.75
CA ASP A 218 -32.41 -10.88 25.85
C ASP A 218 -32.85 -12.36 25.89
N ASP A 219 -31.87 -13.24 25.62
CA ASP A 219 -31.74 -14.66 25.99
C ASP A 219 -32.86 -15.69 25.67
N THR A 220 -32.52 -16.69 24.84
CA THR A 220 -32.42 -18.11 25.26
C THR A 220 -31.94 -19.05 24.13
N ALA A 221 -30.71 -19.57 24.24
CA ALA A 221 -30.34 -20.96 23.87
C ALA A 221 -28.82 -21.21 24.07
N ARG A 222 -28.45 -21.94 25.13
CA ARG A 222 -27.09 -22.49 25.32
C ARG A 222 -26.95 -23.85 24.63
N VAL A 223 -25.83 -24.09 23.97
CA VAL A 223 -25.14 -25.41 24.00
C VAL A 223 -23.63 -25.16 24.12
N SER A 224 -22.98 -25.89 25.02
CA SER A 224 -21.62 -25.68 25.51
C SER A 224 -20.69 -26.86 25.19
N LEU A 225 -19.37 -26.63 25.18
CA LEU A 225 -18.23 -27.54 25.48
C LEU A 225 -16.94 -26.69 25.25
N SER A 226 -16.29 -26.14 26.29
CA SER A 226 -15.14 -26.70 27.05
C SER A 226 -13.90 -27.01 26.18
N ALA A 227 -12.66 -26.65 26.53
CA ALA A 227 -12.12 -26.39 27.88
C ALA A 227 -10.92 -25.40 27.89
N ASP A 228 -10.58 -24.98 29.11
CA ASP A 228 -9.30 -24.48 29.66
C ASP A 228 -8.19 -23.92 28.74
N GLU A 229 -7.78 -22.68 29.03
CA GLU A 229 -6.56 -22.49 29.83
C GLU A 229 -6.69 -21.23 30.72
N ASN A 230 -6.00 -21.21 31.87
CA ASN A 230 -6.37 -20.40 33.03
C ASN A 230 -5.33 -19.31 33.38
N SER A 231 -5.82 -18.19 33.91
CA SER A 231 -5.14 -17.25 34.84
C SER A 231 -3.62 -16.98 34.71
N VAL A 232 -3.25 -15.71 34.45
CA VAL A 232 -2.59 -14.85 35.46
C VAL A 232 -3.05 -13.40 35.22
N VAL A 233 -3.55 -12.73 36.27
CA VAL A 233 -3.68 -11.26 36.30
C VAL A 233 -2.49 -10.75 37.10
N GLU A 234 -1.43 -10.36 36.40
CA GLU A 234 -0.23 -9.77 37.01
C GLU A 234 -0.34 -8.25 36.95
N ASN A 235 -0.64 -7.65 38.10
CA ASN A 235 -0.69 -6.21 38.29
C ASN A 235 0.69 -5.71 38.75
N ASP A 236 1.68 -5.81 37.87
CA ASP A 236 3.02 -5.26 38.11
C ASP A 236 3.21 -3.92 37.40
N GLY A 237 3.43 -2.89 38.21
CA GLY A 237 4.00 -1.64 37.74
C GLY A 237 5.51 -1.78 37.61
N ASP A 238 6.00 -2.04 36.40
CA ASP A 238 7.43 -2.05 36.07
C ASP A 238 7.72 -1.25 34.79
N ASN A 239 8.95 -0.74 34.69
CA ASN A 239 9.42 0.22 33.69
C ASN A 239 9.35 -0.31 32.25
N ARG A 240 8.48 0.27 31.41
CA ARG A 240 8.30 -0.12 30.00
C ARG A 240 8.88 0.87 28.97
N ASP A 241 10.11 1.35 29.21
CA ASP A 241 10.79 2.26 28.26
C ASP A 241 11.77 1.55 27.29
N GLY A 242 11.97 0.23 27.41
CA GLY A 242 12.98 -0.51 26.63
C GLY A 242 12.49 -1.36 25.44
N ASP A 243 11.26 -1.90 25.49
CA ASP A 243 10.85 -2.99 24.59
C ASP A 243 10.18 -2.51 23.28
N GLY A 244 9.50 -1.36 23.32
CA GLY A 244 8.79 -0.80 22.16
C GLY A 244 9.70 -0.42 20.99
N ASP A 245 10.89 0.11 21.26
CA ASP A 245 11.83 0.52 20.21
C ASP A 245 12.47 -0.68 19.49
N SER A 246 12.73 -1.78 20.21
CA SER A 246 13.23 -3.03 19.64
C SER A 246 12.24 -3.64 18.63
N ALA A 247 10.95 -3.69 18.98
CA ALA A 247 9.89 -4.16 18.10
C ALA A 247 9.71 -3.25 16.87
N GLY A 248 9.71 -1.92 17.06
CA GLY A 248 9.62 -0.94 15.98
C GLY A 248 10.79 -1.02 14.99
N ARG A 249 12.02 -1.13 15.51
CA ARG A 249 13.26 -1.28 14.73
C ARG A 249 13.28 -2.58 13.93
N GLY A 250 12.78 -3.69 14.51
CA GLY A 250 12.58 -4.95 13.80
C GLY A 250 11.59 -4.84 12.64
N ARG A 251 10.45 -4.16 12.85
CA ARG A 251 9.42 -3.92 11.82
C ARG A 251 9.97 -3.11 10.64
N ARG A 252 10.70 -2.01 10.93
CA ARG A 252 11.35 -1.18 9.91
C ARG A 252 12.38 -1.99 9.09
N ARG A 253 13.27 -2.74 9.76
CA ARG A 253 14.28 -3.59 9.08
C ARG A 253 13.65 -4.63 8.14
N ARG A 254 12.57 -5.29 8.55
CA ARG A 254 11.82 -6.21 7.69
C ARG A 254 11.25 -5.50 6.46
N GLY A 255 10.69 -4.30 6.63
CA GLY A 255 10.20 -3.48 5.52
C GLY A 255 11.27 -3.17 4.48
N TYR A 256 12.45 -2.72 4.90
CA TYR A 256 13.58 -2.45 4.00
C TYR A 256 14.11 -3.72 3.32
N ALA A 257 14.17 -4.85 4.03
CA ALA A 257 14.57 -6.12 3.43
C ALA A 257 13.58 -6.57 2.34
N CYS A 258 12.27 -6.46 2.59
CA CYS A 258 11.24 -6.77 1.62
C CYS A 258 11.33 -5.90 0.35
N THR A 259 11.48 -4.58 0.49
CA THR A 259 11.58 -3.69 -0.68
C THR A 259 12.85 -3.92 -1.50
N ILE A 260 14.00 -4.15 -0.85
CA ILE A 260 15.26 -4.45 -1.53
C ILE A 260 15.16 -5.78 -2.31
N VAL A 261 14.65 -6.85 -1.70
CA VAL A 261 14.47 -8.14 -2.38
C VAL A 261 13.46 -8.03 -3.53
N ASN A 262 12.39 -7.24 -3.37
CA ASN A 262 11.48 -6.92 -4.46
C ASN A 262 12.20 -6.27 -5.66
N VAL A 263 13.05 -5.26 -5.44
CA VAL A 263 13.75 -4.56 -6.54
C VAL A 263 14.57 -5.54 -7.37
N PHE A 264 15.28 -6.50 -6.75
CA PHE A 264 15.99 -7.55 -7.47
C PHE A 264 15.06 -8.53 -8.19
N ALA A 265 14.00 -8.99 -7.52
CA ALA A 265 13.07 -9.97 -8.09
C ALA A 265 12.32 -9.41 -9.31
N ASP A 266 11.89 -8.14 -9.26
CA ASP A 266 11.22 -7.48 -10.37
C ASP A 266 12.18 -7.09 -11.51
N SER A 267 13.43 -6.68 -11.20
CA SER A 267 14.45 -6.43 -12.22
C SER A 267 14.77 -7.72 -12.99
N ALA A 268 14.91 -8.86 -12.29
CA ALA A 268 15.11 -10.17 -12.91
C ALA A 268 13.89 -10.63 -13.74
N GLY A 269 12.67 -10.41 -13.24
CA GLY A 269 11.44 -10.68 -13.99
C GLY A 269 11.32 -9.83 -15.26
N SER A 270 11.65 -8.55 -15.17
CA SER A 270 11.68 -7.62 -16.32
C SER A 270 12.72 -8.05 -17.36
N LEU A 271 13.92 -8.46 -16.92
CA LEU A 271 14.99 -8.97 -17.78
C LEU A 271 14.57 -10.24 -18.54
N LEU A 272 14.00 -11.23 -17.83
CA LEU A 272 13.47 -12.45 -18.43
C LEU A 272 12.37 -12.16 -19.46
N THR A 273 11.50 -11.19 -19.17
CA THR A 273 10.43 -10.73 -20.08
C THR A 273 11.00 -10.08 -21.33
N LYS A 274 12.10 -9.33 -21.20
CA LYS A 274 12.78 -8.68 -22.33
C LYS A 274 13.47 -9.69 -23.25
N MET A 275 14.18 -10.68 -22.69
CA MET A 275 14.88 -11.71 -23.45
C MET A 275 13.92 -12.68 -24.17
N HIS A 276 12.86 -13.14 -23.49
CA HIS A 276 11.98 -14.21 -23.98
C HIS A 276 10.61 -13.74 -24.46
N GLY A 277 10.31 -12.44 -24.34
CA GLY A 277 9.10 -11.81 -24.88
C GLY A 277 9.18 -11.46 -26.38
N GLY A 278 10.36 -11.63 -27.01
CA GLY A 278 10.57 -11.33 -28.42
C GLY A 278 9.57 -12.03 -29.34
N GLY A 279 8.97 -11.28 -30.27
CA GLY A 279 8.00 -11.82 -31.23
C GLY A 279 6.60 -12.12 -30.66
N MET A 280 6.30 -11.76 -29.41
CA MET A 280 4.96 -11.79 -28.84
C MET A 280 4.41 -10.36 -28.63
N THR A 281 3.09 -10.19 -28.65
CA THR A 281 2.50 -8.87 -28.37
C THR A 281 2.56 -8.55 -26.87
N THR A 282 2.62 -7.26 -26.52
CA THR A 282 2.54 -6.78 -25.14
C THR A 282 1.30 -7.30 -24.40
N TRP A 283 0.19 -7.52 -25.11
CA TRP A 283 -1.05 -8.08 -24.54
C TRP A 283 -0.87 -9.56 -24.18
N SER A 284 -0.31 -10.36 -25.09
CA SER A 284 -0.07 -11.79 -24.89
C SER A 284 0.92 -12.04 -23.75
N ILE A 285 2.02 -11.29 -23.72
CA ILE A 285 3.03 -11.35 -22.66
C ILE A 285 2.39 -11.04 -21.30
N ASN A 286 1.65 -9.94 -21.19
CA ASN A 286 1.02 -9.57 -19.92
C ASN A 286 -0.14 -10.51 -19.54
N LEU A 287 -0.87 -11.07 -20.49
CA LEU A 287 -1.88 -12.09 -20.22
C LEU A 287 -1.26 -13.36 -19.65
N ILE A 288 -0.18 -13.87 -20.25
CA ILE A 288 0.57 -15.01 -19.69
C ILE A 288 1.02 -14.68 -18.27
N ARG A 289 1.59 -13.48 -18.07
CA ARG A 289 2.20 -13.10 -16.79
C ARG A 289 1.18 -12.92 -15.66
N PHE A 290 0.21 -12.01 -15.84
CA PHE A 290 -0.82 -11.75 -14.83
C PHE A 290 -1.86 -12.87 -14.71
N GLY A 291 -2.15 -13.58 -15.81
CA GLY A 291 -3.05 -14.74 -15.80
C GLY A 291 -2.48 -15.91 -15.00
N TYR A 292 -1.22 -16.27 -15.21
CA TYR A 292 -0.53 -17.28 -14.38
C TYR A 292 -0.52 -16.87 -12.91
N ALA A 293 -0.08 -15.64 -12.60
CA ALA A 293 -0.03 -15.15 -11.23
C ALA A 293 -1.42 -15.14 -10.55
N GLY A 294 -2.47 -14.71 -11.28
CA GLY A 294 -3.85 -14.71 -10.80
C GLY A 294 -4.38 -16.11 -10.50
N VAL A 295 -4.08 -17.10 -11.34
CA VAL A 295 -4.46 -18.51 -11.12
C VAL A 295 -3.74 -19.09 -9.89
N VAL A 296 -2.43 -18.87 -9.76
CA VAL A 296 -1.64 -19.39 -8.64
C VAL A 296 -2.08 -18.77 -7.31
N LEU A 297 -2.19 -17.43 -7.25
CA LEU A 297 -2.62 -16.71 -6.05
C LEU A 297 -4.07 -17.04 -5.66
N GLY A 298 -4.97 -17.12 -6.65
CA GLY A 298 -6.38 -17.48 -6.44
C GLY A 298 -6.57 -18.93 -6.00
N GLY A 299 -5.74 -19.85 -6.47
CA GLY A 299 -5.72 -21.25 -6.02
C GLY A 299 -5.25 -21.41 -4.57
N TYR A 300 -4.28 -20.60 -4.14
CA TYR A 300 -3.71 -20.68 -2.79
C TYR A 300 -4.70 -20.29 -1.68
N ARG A 301 -5.66 -19.39 -1.96
CA ARG A 301 -6.68 -18.93 -0.99
C ARG A 301 -7.79 -19.96 -0.72
N ARG A 302 -7.90 -21.04 -1.51
CA ARG A 302 -8.93 -22.09 -1.34
C ARG A 302 -8.46 -23.30 -0.52
N ARG A 303 -7.35 -23.18 0.19
CA ARG A 303 -6.80 -24.16 1.13
C ARG A 303 -6.56 -23.48 2.47
#